data_AF-A0A659UNS4-F1
#
_entry.id   AF-A0A659UNS4-F1
#
_cell.length_a   1.000
_cell.length_b   1.000
_cell.length_c   1.000
_cell.angle_alpha   90.00
_cell.angle_beta   90.00
_cell.angle_gamma   90.00
#
_symmetry.space_group_name_H-M   'P 1'
#
loop_
_entity.id
_entity.type
_entity.pdbx_description
1 polymer ?
#
loop_
_entity_poly.entity_id
_entity_poly.type
_entity_poly.pdbx_seq_one_letter_code
_entity_poly.pdbx_strand_id
1 'polypeptide(L)' 'GVGLSHDTGAITHHIGPDIDAERDFVIGDLNAAGLLSSTSDLAGIGATKTGRNGGGDPYFTDGRAIVGVLKQLR' A
#
# COMPACT_ATOMS: atom_id res chain seq x y z
N GLY A 1 -10.56 7.32 2.84
CA GLY A 1 -11.45 8.49 3.03
C GLY A 1 -11.13 9.53 1.97
N VAL A 2 -11.82 10.67 1.88
CA VAL A 2 -11.42 11.75 0.96
C VAL A 2 -11.08 13.03 1.73
N GLY A 3 -10.17 13.82 1.20
CA GLY A 3 -9.88 15.17 1.67
C GLY A 3 -9.28 16.02 0.57
N LEU A 4 -8.59 17.10 0.92
CA LEU A 4 -8.08 18.07 -0.04
C LEU A 4 -6.55 17.98 -0.09
N SER A 5 -6.01 17.91 -1.31
CA SER A 5 -4.59 18.02 -1.57
C SER A 5 -4.04 19.34 -1.03
N HIS A 6 -2.96 19.26 -0.26
CA HIS A 6 -2.26 20.44 0.26
C HIS A 6 -1.78 21.36 -0.88
N ASP A 7 -1.31 20.79 -1.99
CA ASP A 7 -0.64 21.55 -3.05
C ASP A 7 -1.60 22.13 -4.08
N THR A 8 -2.76 21.50 -4.29
CA THR A 8 -3.69 21.87 -5.37
C THR A 8 -5.09 22.23 -4.88
N GLY A 9 -5.44 21.90 -3.63
CA GLY A 9 -6.81 22.01 -3.12
C GLY A 9 -7.82 21.07 -3.79
N ALA A 10 -7.37 20.19 -4.68
CA ALA A 10 -8.24 19.20 -5.33
C ALA A 10 -8.59 18.06 -4.36
N ILE A 11 -9.73 17.40 -4.60
CA ILE A 11 -10.10 16.21 -3.83
C ILE A 11 -9.05 15.11 -4.06
N THR A 12 -8.54 14.54 -2.98
CA THR A 12 -7.62 13.41 -2.97
C THR A 12 -8.13 12.30 -2.05
N HIS A 13 -7.75 11.06 -2.34
CA HIS A 13 -8.05 9.92 -1.48
C HIS A 13 -7.02 9.85 -0.34
N HIS A 14 -7.52 9.76 0.89
CA HIS A 14 -6.72 9.45 2.07
C HIS A 14 -6.65 7.95 2.27
N ILE A 15 -5.42 7.50 2.38
CA ILE A 15 -4.99 6.15 2.69
C ILE A 15 -4.70 6.10 4.21
N GLY A 16 -4.90 4.95 4.85
CA GLY A 16 -4.59 4.78 6.25
C GLY A 16 -3.09 5.00 6.51
N PRO A 17 -2.68 5.46 7.71
CA PRO A 17 -1.26 5.64 7.99
C PRO A 17 -0.49 4.33 8.09
N ASP A 18 -1.18 3.19 8.27
CA ASP A 18 -0.59 1.86 8.35
C ASP A 18 -0.48 1.22 6.95
N ILE A 19 0.65 1.46 6.30
CA ILE A 19 0.90 0.94 4.95
C ILE A 19 1.07 -0.59 4.97
N ASP A 20 1.51 -1.16 6.09
CA ASP A 20 1.71 -2.59 6.22
C ASP A 20 0.36 -3.31 6.28
N ALA A 21 -0.60 -2.78 7.04
CA ALA A 21 -1.96 -3.32 7.09
C ALA A 21 -2.65 -3.28 5.72
N GLU A 22 -2.47 -2.21 4.96
CA GLU A 22 -3.05 -2.10 3.61
C GLU A 22 -2.40 -3.03 2.60
N ARG A 23 -1.06 -3.17 2.65
CA ARG A 23 -0.32 -4.16 1.85
C ARG A 23 -0.85 -5.57 2.13
N ASP A 24 -0.95 -5.93 3.41
CA ASP A 24 -1.37 -7.26 3.83
C ASP A 24 -2.84 -7.52 3.47
N PHE A 25 -3.69 -6.50 3.57
CA PHE A 25 -5.08 -6.55 3.12
C PHE A 25 -5.18 -6.83 1.61
N VAL A 26 -4.48 -6.05 0.77
CA VAL A 26 -4.52 -6.22 -0.70
C VAL A 26 -4.03 -7.61 -1.12
N ILE A 27 -2.90 -8.07 -0.56
CA ILE A 27 -2.36 -9.40 -0.87
C ILE A 27 -3.30 -10.50 -0.36
N GLY A 28 -3.85 -10.34 0.84
CA GLY A 28 -4.83 -11.26 1.42
C GLY A 28 -6.08 -11.43 0.55
N ASP A 29 -6.66 -10.33 0.10
CA ASP A 29 -7.86 -10.32 -0.75
C ASP A 29 -7.59 -10.97 -2.11
N LEU A 30 -6.47 -10.64 -2.77
CA LEU A 30 -6.10 -11.26 -4.04
C LEU A 30 -5.85 -12.77 -3.89
N ASN A 31 -5.27 -13.19 -2.76
CA ASN A 31 -5.09 -14.61 -2.45
C ASN A 31 -6.43 -15.31 -2.21
N ALA A 32 -7.32 -14.70 -1.42
CA ALA A 32 -8.64 -15.24 -1.10
C ALA A 32 -9.52 -15.37 -2.36
N ALA A 33 -9.40 -14.43 -3.30
CA ALA A 33 -10.04 -14.50 -4.61
C ALA A 33 -9.40 -15.54 -5.55
N GLY A 34 -8.30 -16.18 -5.14
CA GLY A 34 -7.58 -17.15 -5.96
C GLY A 34 -6.89 -16.54 -7.18
N LEU A 35 -6.57 -15.24 -7.16
CA LEU A 35 -6.00 -14.51 -8.29
C LEU A 35 -4.47 -14.51 -8.31
N LEU A 36 -3.81 -14.85 -7.20
CA LEU A 36 -2.35 -14.91 -7.11
C LEU A 36 -1.80 -16.26 -7.60
N SER A 37 -0.80 -16.19 -8.47
CA SER A 37 0.03 -17.31 -8.90
C SER A 37 1.18 -17.57 -7.92
N SER A 38 1.77 -16.51 -7.37
CA SER A 38 2.81 -16.58 -6.35
C SER A 38 2.96 -15.24 -5.62
N THR A 39 3.63 -15.27 -4.47
CA THR A 39 4.09 -14.09 -3.74
C THR A 39 5.56 -14.21 -3.36
N SER A 40 6.24 -13.08 -3.19
CA SER A 40 7.60 -13.02 -2.66
C SER A 40 7.84 -11.73 -1.90
N ASP A 41 8.57 -11.83 -0.79
CA ASP A 41 9.03 -10.67 -0.03
C ASP A 41 10.19 -9.96 -0.75
N LEU A 42 10.19 -8.63 -0.67
CA LEU A 42 11.24 -7.78 -1.20
C LEU A 42 11.65 -6.76 -0.13
N ALA A 43 12.94 -6.51 -0.01
CA ALA A 43 13.44 -5.39 0.78
C ALA A 43 12.96 -4.08 0.14
N GLY A 44 12.25 -3.26 0.92
CA GLY A 44 11.91 -1.90 0.52
C GLY A 44 13.01 -0.92 0.95
N ILE A 45 12.61 0.32 1.18
CA ILE A 45 13.53 1.42 1.53
C ILE A 45 13.91 1.45 3.02
N GLY A 46 13.45 0.48 3.81
CA GLY A 46 13.65 0.42 5.26
C GLY A 46 12.48 0.99 6.07
N ALA A 47 12.44 0.63 7.34
CA ALA A 47 11.32 0.96 8.23
C ALA A 47 11.18 2.48 8.42
N THR A 48 9.94 2.96 8.40
CA THR A 48 9.58 4.37 8.59
C THR A 48 8.49 4.47 9.65
N LYS A 49 8.72 5.28 10.71
CA LYS A 49 7.76 5.43 11.82
C LYS A 49 6.98 6.74 11.81
N THR A 50 7.50 7.77 11.15
CA THR A 50 6.94 9.14 11.16
C THR A 50 7.00 9.75 9.76
N GLY A 51 6.69 8.94 8.74
CA GLY A 51 6.74 9.35 7.34
C GLY A 51 5.63 10.34 6.99
N ARG A 52 5.83 11.11 5.93
CA ARG A 52 4.77 11.91 5.29
C ARG A 52 4.79 11.70 3.78
N ASN A 53 3.61 11.51 3.19
CA ASN A 53 3.48 11.41 1.74
C ASN A 53 3.60 12.80 1.09
N GLY A 54 3.54 12.87 -0.25
CA GLY A 54 3.63 14.15 -0.98
C GLY A 54 2.55 15.18 -0.59
N GLY A 55 1.39 14.73 -0.10
CA GLY A 55 0.31 15.59 0.39
C GLY A 55 0.40 15.95 1.88
N GLY A 56 1.41 15.44 2.60
CA GLY A 56 1.63 15.70 4.02
C GLY A 56 0.96 14.73 4.98
N ASP A 57 0.21 13.73 4.50
CA ASP A 57 -0.45 12.74 5.37
C ASP A 57 0.59 11.85 6.06
N PRO A 58 0.39 11.53 7.35
CA PRO A 58 1.31 10.65 8.09
C PRO A 58 1.22 9.21 7.59
N TYR A 59 2.36 8.51 7.58
CA TYR A 59 2.40 7.06 7.36
C TYR A 59 3.52 6.39 8.17
N PHE A 60 3.38 5.07 8.34
CA PHE A 60 4.40 4.18 8.88
C PHE A 60 4.41 2.84 8.14
N THR A 61 5.58 2.19 8.14
CA THR A 61 5.80 0.88 7.51
C THR A 61 7.04 0.20 8.12
N ASP A 62 7.06 -1.13 8.12
CA ASP A 62 8.23 -1.97 8.35
C ASP A 62 9.28 -1.90 7.22
N GLY A 63 8.94 -1.23 6.12
CA GLY A 63 9.83 -0.96 5.01
C GLY A 63 10.03 -2.16 4.09
N ARG A 64 9.15 -3.16 4.14
CA ARG A 64 9.14 -4.30 3.20
C ARG A 64 8.07 -4.13 2.14
N ALA A 65 8.32 -4.71 0.98
CA ALA A 65 7.36 -4.82 -0.10
C ALA A 65 7.03 -6.29 -0.34
N ILE A 66 5.83 -6.56 -0.86
CA ILE A 66 5.44 -7.88 -1.35
C ILE A 66 5.19 -7.75 -2.85
N VAL A 67 5.78 -8.66 -3.62
CA VAL A 67 5.46 -8.83 -5.03
C VAL A 67 4.42 -9.95 -5.15
N GLY A 68 3.24 -9.63 -5.69
CA GLY A 68 2.22 -10.62 -6.04
C GLY A 68 2.14 -10.80 -7.55
N VAL A 69 2.33 -12.03 -8.04
CA VAL A 69 2.18 -12.36 -9.46
C VAL A 69 0.74 -12.79 -9.70
N LEU A 70 0.01 -12.08 -10.58
CA LEU A 70 -1.35 -12.45 -10.94
C LEU A 70 -1.38 -13.66 -11.87
N LYS A 71 -2.41 -14.50 -11.74
CA LYS A 71 -2.70 -15.55 -12.69
C LYS A 71 -3.06 -14.95 -14.04
N GLN A 72 -2.58 -15.57 -15.10
CA GLN A 72 -3.06 -15.25 -16.44
C GLN A 72 -4.49 -15.80 -16.59
N LEU A 73 -5.44 -14.91 -16.87
CA LEU A 73 -6.79 -15.32 -17.24
C LEU A 73 -6.72 -15.98 -18.63
N ARG A 74 -7.28 -17.18 -18.73
CA ARG A 74 -7.43 -17.90 -20.00
C ARG A 74 -8.69 -17.47 -20.72
#